data_AF-A0A1C5CYW1-F1
#
_entry.id   AF-A0A1C5CYW1-F1
#
_cell.length_a   1.000
_cell.length_b   1.000
_cell.length_c   1.000
_cell.angle_alpha   90.00
_cell.angle_beta   90.00
_cell.angle_gamma   90.00
#
_symmetry.space_group_name_H-M   'P 1'
#
loop_
_entity.id
_entity.type
_entity.pdbx_description
1 polymer ?
#
loop_
_entity_poly.entity_id
_entity_poly.type
_entity_poly.pdbx_seq_one_letter_code
_entity_poly.pdbx_strand_id
1 'polypeptide(L)'
;MLVQRLAESGVEVPRDCSVVAYDDVVAALGSTPLTAVAPPKTEIGRAAAELLLHRLSGAVGASGPVRRTELLPTLKVRGSAQALTLPAG
;
A
#
# COMPACT_ATOMS: atom_id res chain seq x y z
N MET A 1 -14.24 9.11 2.82
CA MET A 1 -13.03 8.34 3.19
C MET A 1 -13.08 7.91 4.64
N LEU A 2 -12.42 6.82 5.07
CA LEU A 2 -12.49 6.31 6.45
C LEU A 2 -12.13 7.37 7.51
N VAL A 3 -11.02 8.09 7.35
CA VAL A 3 -10.60 9.12 8.32
C VAL A 3 -11.62 10.27 8.43
N GLN A 4 -12.28 10.62 7.34
CA GLN A 4 -13.35 11.62 7.36
C GLN A 4 -14.58 11.12 8.14
N ARG A 5 -14.95 9.83 7.98
CA ARG A 5 -16.03 9.20 8.75
C ARG A 5 -15.71 9.15 10.24
N LEU A 6 -14.46 8.86 10.60
CA LEU A 6 -13.98 8.88 11.98
C LEU A 6 -14.12 10.29 12.58
N ALA A 7 -13.67 11.31 11.86
CA ALA A 7 -13.81 12.70 12.27
C ALA A 7 -15.29 13.12 12.42
N GLU A 8 -16.16 12.73 11.48
CA GLU A 8 -17.63 12.94 11.55
C GLU A 8 -18.25 12.27 12.80
N SER A 9 -17.64 11.18 13.29
CA SER A 9 -18.05 10.48 14.51
C SER A 9 -17.35 10.97 15.79
N GLY A 10 -16.53 12.03 15.71
CA GLY A 10 -15.79 12.58 16.85
C GLY A 10 -14.53 11.78 17.24
N VAL A 11 -14.05 10.87 16.39
CA VAL A 11 -12.82 10.10 16.59
C VAL A 11 -11.66 10.78 15.88
N GLU A 12 -10.64 11.18 16.62
CA GLU A 12 -9.48 11.89 16.10
C GLU A 12 -8.33 10.95 15.74
N VAL A 13 -7.89 11.00 14.49
CA VAL A 13 -6.72 10.26 13.99
C VAL A 13 -5.52 11.21 13.96
N PRO A 14 -4.36 10.87 14.58
CA PRO A 14 -3.99 9.57 15.15
C PRO A 14 -4.27 9.40 16.66
N ARG A 15 -4.88 10.39 17.32
CA ARG A 15 -4.96 10.48 18.78
C ARG A 15 -5.70 9.29 19.41
N ASP A 16 -6.93 9.06 18.96
CA ASP A 16 -7.84 8.06 19.51
C ASP A 16 -7.62 6.70 18.81
N CYS A 17 -7.27 6.73 17.53
CA CYS A 17 -6.83 5.55 16.81
C CYS A 17 -5.85 5.89 15.69
N SER A 18 -4.86 5.01 15.49
CA SER A 18 -3.94 5.09 14.36
C SER A 18 -4.54 4.40 13.13
N VAL A 19 -4.31 4.99 11.96
CA VAL A 19 -4.76 4.47 10.67
C VAL A 19 -3.55 4.31 9.75
N VAL A 20 -3.43 3.15 9.12
CA VAL A 20 -2.47 2.88 8.03
C VAL A 20 -3.25 2.47 6.80
N ALA A 21 -3.01 3.18 5.68
CA ALA A 21 -3.61 2.87 4.39
C ALA A 21 -2.79 1.82 3.63
N TYR A 22 -3.43 1.20 2.63
CA TYR A 22 -2.74 0.42 1.61
C TYR A 22 -2.80 1.17 0.28
N ASP A 23 -1.66 1.25 -0.41
CA ASP A 23 -1.38 2.14 -1.54
C ASP A 23 -1.25 3.62 -1.16
N ASP A 24 -0.43 4.35 -1.93
CA ASP A 24 0.04 5.70 -1.67
C ASP A 24 -0.44 6.73 -2.72
N VAL A 25 -1.40 6.38 -3.58
CA VAL A 25 -1.87 7.26 -4.68
C VAL A 25 -2.50 8.55 -4.14
N VAL A 26 -3.35 8.42 -3.13
CA VAL A 26 -4.11 9.55 -2.56
C VAL A 26 -3.88 9.69 -1.06
N ALA A 27 -3.04 8.85 -0.47
CA ALA A 27 -2.81 8.79 0.97
C ALA A 27 -2.30 10.13 1.53
N ALA A 28 -1.57 10.92 0.74
CA ALA A 28 -1.05 12.22 1.16
C ALA A 28 -2.05 13.39 1.02
N LEU A 29 -3.20 13.20 0.35
CA LEU A 29 -4.05 14.31 -0.11
C LEU A 29 -5.16 14.72 0.88
N GLY A 30 -5.32 13.98 1.98
CA GLY A 30 -6.33 14.28 3.00
C GLY A 30 -5.87 15.32 4.02
N SER A 31 -6.83 15.87 4.78
CA SER A 31 -6.56 16.79 5.91
C SER A 31 -5.60 16.21 6.94
N THR A 32 -5.71 14.90 7.21
CA THR A 32 -4.69 14.11 7.89
C THR A 32 -3.96 13.27 6.84
N PRO A 33 -2.69 13.58 6.50
CA PRO A 33 -1.90 12.77 5.58
C PRO A 33 -1.70 11.35 6.15
N LEU A 34 -2.11 10.33 5.38
CA LEU A 34 -2.13 8.95 5.83
C LEU A 34 -0.75 8.30 5.72
N THR A 35 -0.31 7.64 6.80
CA THR A 35 0.73 6.61 6.75
C THR A 35 0.25 5.49 5.85
N ALA A 36 1.07 5.02 4.92
CA ALA A 36 0.64 4.03 3.93
C ALA A 36 1.69 2.97 3.64
N VAL A 37 1.26 1.73 3.44
CA VAL A 37 2.07 0.67 2.82
C VAL A 37 1.96 0.84 1.31
N ALA A 38 3.04 1.30 0.68
CA ALA A 38 3.11 1.62 -0.74
C ALA A 38 3.68 0.42 -1.53
N PRO A 39 2.89 -0.25 -2.39
CA PRO A 39 3.39 -1.31 -3.26
C PRO A 39 4.39 -0.75 -4.29
N PRO A 40 5.39 -1.54 -4.72
CA PRO A 40 6.36 -1.15 -5.74
C PRO A 40 5.72 -1.28 -7.14
N LYS A 41 4.79 -0.38 -7.46
CA LYS A 41 3.92 -0.49 -8.66
C LYS A 41 4.71 -0.52 -9.97
N THR A 42 5.79 0.25 -10.04
CA THR A 42 6.68 0.27 -11.21
C THR A 42 7.31 -1.10 -11.44
N GLU A 43 7.82 -1.72 -10.38
CA GLU A 43 8.46 -3.04 -10.43
C GLU A 43 7.44 -4.15 -10.72
N ILE A 44 6.24 -4.06 -10.17
CA ILE A 44 5.12 -4.98 -10.48
C ILE A 44 4.80 -4.90 -11.98
N GLY A 45 4.61 -3.69 -12.50
CA GLY A 45 4.31 -3.46 -13.92
C GLY A 45 5.42 -3.96 -14.84
N ARG A 46 6.67 -3.67 -14.49
CA ARG A 46 7.85 -4.16 -15.22
C ARG A 46 7.91 -5.69 -15.24
N ALA A 47 7.79 -6.34 -14.08
CA ALA A 47 7.84 -7.80 -13.98
C ALA A 47 6.69 -8.47 -14.76
N ALA A 48 5.50 -7.88 -14.75
CA ALA A 48 4.36 -8.36 -15.53
C ALA A 48 4.59 -8.22 -17.05
N ALA A 49 5.11 -7.07 -17.50
CA ALA A 49 5.42 -6.82 -18.91
C ALA A 49 6.54 -7.76 -19.41
N GLU A 50 7.60 -7.95 -18.64
CA GLU A 50 8.69 -8.89 -18.94
C GLU A 50 8.15 -10.33 -19.08
N LEU A 51 7.28 -10.77 -18.16
CA LEU A 51 6.66 -12.09 -18.23
C LEU A 51 5.77 -12.26 -19.47
N LEU A 52 5.01 -11.23 -19.83
CA LEU A 52 4.18 -11.24 -21.03
C LEU A 52 5.03 -11.36 -22.30
N LEU A 53 6.06 -10.53 -22.43
CA LEU A 53 6.96 -10.55 -23.59
C LEU A 53 7.66 -11.91 -23.72
N HIS A 54 8.13 -12.47 -22.61
CA HIS A 54 8.70 -13.82 -22.60
C HIS A 54 7.72 -14.87 -23.11
N ARG A 55 6.46 -14.84 -22.69
CA ARG A 55 5.42 -15.79 -23.15
C ARG A 55 5.10 -15.63 -24.63
N LEU A 56 5.07 -14.39 -25.13
CA LEU A 56 4.82 -14.10 -26.56
C LEU A 56 5.97 -14.55 -27.46
N SER A 57 7.21 -14.59 -26.95
CA SER A 57 8.38 -15.07 -27.70
C SER A 57 8.47 -16.60 -27.84
N GLY A 58 7.64 -17.36 -27.10
CA GLY A 58 7.61 -18.82 -27.15
C GLY A 58 6.79 -19.39 -28.32
N ALA A 59 6.85 -20.71 -28.49
CA ALA A 59 6.03 -21.41 -29.48
C ALA A 59 4.52 -21.23 -29.17
N VAL A 60 3.71 -21.03 -30.21
CA VAL A 60 2.26 -20.87 -30.09
C VAL A 60 1.66 -22.09 -29.36
N GLY A 61 0.99 -21.85 -28.23
CA GLY A 61 0.38 -22.90 -27.40
C GLY A 61 1.22 -23.39 -26.22
N ALA A 62 2.49 -23.00 -26.11
CA ALA A 62 3.32 -23.33 -24.95
C ALA A 62 3.18 -22.27 -23.84
N SER A 63 2.30 -22.51 -22.87
CA SER A 63 2.33 -21.74 -21.62
C SER A 63 3.51 -22.25 -20.78
N GLY A 64 4.56 -21.45 -20.65
CA GLY A 64 5.69 -21.75 -19.76
C GLY A 64 5.26 -21.93 -18.30
N PRO A 65 6.17 -22.41 -17.42
CA PRO A 65 5.84 -22.65 -16.02
C PRO A 65 5.35 -21.37 -15.32
N VAL A 66 4.55 -21.55 -14.26
CA VAL A 66 4.10 -20.44 -13.42
C VAL A 66 5.32 -19.77 -12.78
N ARG A 67 5.44 -18.45 -12.96
CA ARG A 67 6.46 -17.63 -12.31
C ARG A 67 5.84 -16.92 -11.11
N ARG A 68 6.38 -17.20 -9.91
CA ARG A 68 6.06 -16.48 -8.67
C ARG A 68 7.18 -15.49 -8.40
N THR A 69 6.83 -14.22 -8.18
CA THR A 69 7.75 -13.14 -7.84
C THR A 69 7.25 -12.45 -6.58
N GLU A 70 8.14 -12.18 -5.64
CA GLU A 70 7.84 -11.44 -4.41
C GLU A 70 8.48 -10.06 -4.51
N LEU A 71 7.67 -9.01 -4.33
CA LEU A 71 8.09 -7.62 -4.39
C LEU A 71 7.67 -6.93 -3.09
N LEU A 72 8.65 -6.37 -2.39
CA LEU A 72 8.42 -5.77 -1.08
C LEU A 72 7.84 -4.35 -1.21
N PRO A 73 6.78 -4.02 -0.46
CA PRO A 73 6.30 -2.65 -0.35
C PRO A 73 7.24 -1.81 0.52
N THR A 74 7.01 -0.49 0.49
CA THR A 74 7.67 0.45 1.41
C THR A 74 6.63 1.07 2.34
N LEU A 75 6.99 1.26 3.61
CA LEU A 75 6.15 2.03 4.53
C LEU A 75 6.44 3.53 4.37
N LYS A 76 5.42 4.30 4.02
CA LYS A 76 5.46 5.76 3.94
C LYS A 76 4.83 6.33 5.19
N VAL A 77 5.66 6.69 6.17
CA VAL A 77 5.21 7.25 7.45
C VAL A 77 4.75 8.70 7.28
N ARG A 78 3.56 9.02 7.78
CA ARG A 78 2.97 10.36 7.82
C ARG A 78 2.21 10.59 9.14
N GLY A 79 1.24 11.49 9.16
CA GLY A 79 0.58 11.98 10.37
C GLY A 79 -0.55 11.11 10.92
N SER A 80 -0.97 10.04 10.24
CA SER A 80 -2.14 9.24 10.69
C SER A 80 -1.81 8.05 11.60
N ALA A 81 -0.54 7.81 11.93
CA ALA A 81 -0.16 6.71 12.80
C ALA A 81 0.87 7.15 13.83
N GLN A 82 0.72 6.67 15.06
CA GLN A 82 1.64 6.95 16.17
C GLN A 82 1.85 5.72 17.04
N ALA A 83 2.93 5.72 17.83
CA ALA A 83 3.15 4.68 18.82
C ALA A 83 2.11 4.78 19.94
N LEU A 84 1.57 3.63 20.37
CA LEU A 84 0.72 3.60 21.55
C LEU A 84 1.59 3.83 22.79
N THR A 85 1.34 4.92 23.49
CA THR A 85 1.99 5.18 24.78
C THR A 85 1.07 4.64 25.87
N LEU A 86 1.39 3.49 26.46
CA LEU A 86 0.68 2.99 27.62
C LEU A 86 1.10 3.82 28.86
N PRO A 87 0.17 4.23 29.72
CA PRO A 87 0.54 4.92 30.96
C PRO A 87 1.42 4.00 31.80
N ALA A 88 2.51 4.55 32.35
CA ALA A 88 3.32 3.87 33.35
C ALA A 88 2.42 3.61 34.57
N GLY A 89 2.18 2.33 34.87
CA GLY A 89 1.42 1.91 36.05
C GLY A 89 2.18 2.15 37.35
#